data_AF-A0A8X6P319-F1
#
_entry.id   AF-A0A8X6P319-F1
#
_cell.length_a   1.000
_cell.length_b   1.000
_cell.length_c   1.000
_cell.angle_alpha   90.00
_cell.angle_beta   90.00
_cell.angle_gamma   90.00
#
_symmetry.space_group_name_H-M   'P 1'
#
loop_
_entity.id
_entity.type
_entity.pdbx_description
1 polymer ?
#
loop_
_entity_poly.entity_id
_entity_poly.type
_entity_poly.pdbx_seq_one_letter_code
_entity_poly.pdbx_strand_id
1 'polypeptide(L)' 'MVINRLYLSDRTSRSKYLIDTGADVSVIPLTTASQHLPPASLQLFAANGTVISTYGQQLVTLDLGLHRVFK' A
#
# COMPACT_ATOMS: atom_id res chain seq x y z
N MET A 1 24.16 -0.12 -13.32
CA MET A 1 23.71 -0.17 -11.92
C MET A 1 22.42 -0.97 -11.87
N VAL A 2 22.42 -2.16 -11.24
CA VAL A 2 21.18 -2.94 -11.07
C VAL A 2 20.57 -2.53 -9.73
N ILE A 3 19.36 -1.97 -9.76
CA ILE A 3 18.63 -1.63 -8.52
C ILE A 3 17.77 -2.84 -8.17
N ASN A 4 18.09 -3.52 -7.08
CA ASN A 4 17.25 -4.59 -6.56
C ASN A 4 16.22 -3.97 -5.60
N ARG A 5 14.94 -4.02 -5.98
CA ARG A 5 13.84 -3.53 -5.13
C ARG A 5 13.38 -4.65 -4.20
N LEU A 6 13.12 -4.31 -2.95
CA LEU A 6 12.61 -5.25 -1.96
C LEU A 6 11.08 -5.31 -2.05
N TYR A 7 10.53 -6.53 -2.15
CA TYR A 7 9.09 -6.75 -2.25
C TYR A 7 8.60 -7.68 -1.15
N LEU A 8 7.40 -7.39 -0.66
CA LEU A 8 6.62 -8.24 0.24
C LEU A 8 5.51 -8.92 -0.57
N SER A 9 5.39 -10.24 -0.45
CA SER A 9 4.33 -11.00 -1.11
C SER A 9 3.32 -11.46 -0.08
N ASP A 10 2.05 -11.11 -0.26
CA ASP A 10 0.95 -11.64 0.54
C ASP A 10 0.42 -12.91 -0.12
N ARG A 11 0.44 -14.04 0.60
CA ARG A 11 -0.02 -15.34 0.09
C ARG A 11 -1.54 -15.40 -0.07
N THR A 12 -2.28 -14.62 0.73
CA THR A 12 -3.75 -14.64 0.71
C THR A 12 -4.27 -13.93 -0.52
N SER A 13 -3.91 -12.66 -0.73
CA SER A 13 -4.36 -11.90 -1.91
C SER A 13 -3.52 -12.14 -3.16
N ARG A 14 -2.35 -12.77 -3.03
CA ARG A 14 -1.31 -12.90 -4.08
C ARG A 14 -0.74 -11.55 -4.55
N SER A 15 -0.99 -10.47 -3.81
CA SER A 15 -0.46 -9.16 -4.09
C SER A 15 1.04 -9.07 -3.76
N LYS A 16 1.74 -8.19 -4.48
CA LYS A 16 3.12 -7.80 -4.17
C LYS A 16 3.17 -6.32 -3.83
N TYR A 17 3.77 -6.02 -2.69
CA TYR A 17 3.97 -4.65 -2.19
C TYR A 17 5.44 -4.29 -2.27
N LEU A 18 5.74 -3.06 -2.68
CA LEU A 18 7.10 -2.52 -2.59
C LEU A 18 7.37 -2.16 -1.13
N ILE A 19 8.49 -2.61 -0.57
CA ILE A 19 8.93 -2.14 0.75
C ILE A 19 9.66 -0.82 0.57
N ASP A 20 9.09 0.24 1.12
CA ASP A 20 9.65 1.58 1.16
C ASP A 20 9.80 2.02 2.62
N THR A 21 11.02 1.98 3.15
CA THR A 21 11.31 2.38 4.54
C THR A 21 11.31 3.89 4.74
N GLY A 22 11.24 4.69 3.66
CA GLY A 22 11.15 6.14 3.72
C GLY A 22 9.72 6.66 3.80
N ALA A 23 8.72 5.79 3.72
CA ALA A 23 7.31 6.18 3.77
C ALA A 23 6.76 6.14 5.19
N ASP A 24 6.04 7.20 5.60
CA ASP A 24 5.32 7.25 6.88
C ASP A 24 4.05 6.37 6.88
N VAL A 25 3.48 6.13 5.69
CA VAL A 25 2.23 5.39 5.52
C VAL A 25 2.31 4.40 4.37
N SER A 26 1.63 3.25 4.54
CA SER A 26 1.39 2.30 3.45
C SER A 26 0.25 2.78 2.55
N VAL A 27 0.42 2.64 1.23
CA VAL A 27 -0.61 2.97 0.23
C VAL A 27 -1.09 1.72 -0.49
N ILE A 28 -2.42 1.60 -0.61
CA ILE A 28 -3.08 0.54 -1.37
C ILE A 28 -3.73 1.18 -2.59
N PRO A 29 -3.52 0.65 -3.81
CA PRO A 29 -4.16 1.18 -5.00
C PRO A 29 -5.69 1.17 -4.90
N LEU A 30 -6.33 2.23 -5.38
CA LEU A 30 -7.78 2.26 -5.52
C LEU A 30 -8.21 1.19 -6.53
N THR A 31 -9.09 0.28 -6.11
CA THR A 31 -9.65 -0.76 -6.98
C THR A 31 -11.01 -0.33 -7.52
N THR A 32 -11.49 -0.98 -8.58
CA THR A 32 -12.85 -0.77 -9.13
C THR A 32 -13.94 -0.93 -8.06
N ALA A 33 -13.77 -1.86 -7.12
CA ALA A 33 -14.69 -2.07 -6.01
C ALA A 33 -14.75 -0.88 -5.02
N SER A 34 -13.71 -0.05 -4.99
CA SER A 34 -13.57 1.08 -4.06
C SER A 34 -13.72 2.44 -4.74
N GLN A 35 -14.01 2.50 -6.04
CA GLN A 35 -14.11 3.76 -6.80
C GLN A 35 -15.26 4.67 -6.33
N HIS A 36 -16.26 4.12 -5.65
CA HIS A 36 -17.36 4.92 -5.09
C HIS A 36 -16.96 5.66 -3.80
N LEU A 37 -15.82 5.35 -3.19
CA LEU A 37 -15.42 6.03 -1.96
C LEU A 37 -15.19 7.53 -2.23
N PRO A 38 -15.73 8.42 -1.39
CA PRO A 38 -15.44 9.84 -1.51
C PRO A 38 -13.96 10.10 -1.16
N PRO A 39 -13.34 11.17 -1.70
CA PRO A 39 -12.01 11.59 -1.28
C PRO A 39 -11.96 11.84 0.23
N ALA A 40 -10.90 11.35 0.87
CA ALA A 40 -10.64 11.60 2.28
C ALA A 40 -9.92 12.95 2.48
N SER A 41 -9.91 13.42 3.73
CA SER A 41 -9.23 14.67 4.11
C SER A 41 -7.70 14.55 4.00
N LEU A 42 -7.15 13.35 4.20
CA LEU A 42 -5.72 13.09 4.02
C LEU A 42 -5.35 13.16 2.54
N GLN A 43 -4.30 13.91 2.22
CA GLN A 43 -3.71 13.96 0.89
C GLN A 43 -2.25 13.55 0.98
N LEU A 44 -1.76 12.84 -0.03
CA LEU A 44 -0.35 12.53 -0.18
C LEU A 44 0.23 13.36 -1.32
N PHE A 45 1.54 13.57 -1.30
CA PHE A 45 2.25 14.33 -2.32
C PHE A 45 3.33 13.45 -2.93
N ALA A 46 3.32 13.32 -4.25
CA ALA A 46 4.39 12.65 -4.97
C ALA A 46 5.67 13.49 -4.92
N ALA A 47 6.81 12.87 -5.21
CA ALA A 47 8.11 13.54 -5.23
C ALA A 47 8.20 14.70 -6.24
N ASN A 48 7.33 14.73 -7.25
CA ASN A 48 7.21 15.82 -8.21
C ASN A 48 6.21 16.92 -7.76
N GLY A 49 5.71 16.86 -6.53
CA GLY A 49 4.77 17.85 -5.96
C GLY A 49 3.30 17.65 -6.35
N THR A 50 2.95 16.66 -7.18
CA THR A 50 1.55 16.44 -7.54
C THR A 50 0.78 15.79 -6.40
N VAL A 51 -0.47 16.20 -6.20
CA VAL A 51 -1.37 15.63 -5.19
C VAL A 51 -1.81 14.22 -5.60
N ILE A 52 -1.72 13.30 -4.65
CA ILE A 52 -2.32 11.97 -4.72
C ILE A 52 -3.52 11.97 -3.75
N SER A 53 -4.73 11.95 -4.32
CA SER A 53 -5.97 11.83 -3.54
C SER A 53 -6.01 10.49 -2.80
N THR A 54 -6.43 10.52 -1.54
CA THR A 54 -6.72 9.30 -0.78
C THR A 54 -8.22 9.13 -0.59
N TYR A 55 -8.66 7.91 -0.26
CA TYR A 55 -10.08 7.53 -0.25
C TYR A 55 -10.48 6.82 1.05
N GLY A 56 -9.75 7.11 2.12
CA GLY A 56 -9.94 6.53 3.44
C GLY A 56 -8.85 5.53 3.81
N GLN A 57 -9.13 4.73 4.81
CA GLN A 57 -8.21 3.73 5.36
C GLN A 57 -8.86 2.35 5.28
N GLN A 58 -8.04 1.33 5.07
CA GLN A 58 -8.45 -0.06 5.08
C GLN A 58 -7.50 -0.86 5.97
N LEU A 59 -8.07 -1.71 6.81
CA LEU A 59 -7.30 -2.71 7.54
C LEU A 59 -6.92 -3.85 6.58
N VAL A 60 -5.64 -4.14 6.47
CA VAL A 60 -5.10 -5.22 5.63
C VAL A 60 -4.37 -6.22 6.52
N THR A 61 -4.83 -7.47 6.52
CA THR A 61 -4.14 -8.59 7.16
C THR A 61 -3.21 -9.22 6.13
N LEU A 62 -1.91 -9.24 6.40
CA LEU A 62 -0.91 -9.80 5.50
C LEU A 62 -0.55 -11.23 5.89
N ASP A 63 -0.65 -12.18 4.96
CA ASP A 63 -0.04 -13.50 5.12
C ASP A 63 1.36 -13.51 4.50
N LEU A 64 2.36 -13.31 5.35
CA LEU A 64 3.76 -13.29 4.97
C LEU A 64 4.36 -14.71 4.80
N GLY A 65 3.57 -15.76 4.99
CA GLY A 65 4.04 -17.15 5.00
C GLY A 65 5.01 -17.47 6.15
N LEU A 66 5.03 -16.62 7.18
CA LEU A 66 5.85 -16.81 8.37
C LEU A 66 5.07 -17.69 9.35
N HIS A 67 5.77 -18.57 10.09
CA HIS A 67 5.17 -19.49 11.07
C HIS A 67 4.51 -18.79 12.28
N ARG A 68 4.43 -17.46 12.29
CA ARG A 68 3.78 -16.65 13.32
C ARG A 68 2.78 -15.70 12.66
N VAL A 69 1.59 -15.61 13.25
CA VAL A 69 0.61 -14.59 12.89
C VAL A 69 1.07 -13.28 13.50
N PHE A 70 1.22 -12.25 12.66
CA PHE A 70 1.36 -10.88 13.15
C PHE A 70 -0.04 -10.30 13.21
N LYS A 71 -0.49 -9.97 14.42
CA LYS A 71 -1.74 -9.27 14.69
C LYS A 71 -1.43 -7.85 15.10
#